data_AF-A0A4R5A3B0-F1
#
_entry.id   AF-A0A4R5A3B0-F1
#
_cell.length_a   1.000
_cell.length_b   1.000
_cell.length_c   1.000
_cell.angle_alpha   90.00
_cell.angle_beta   90.00
_cell.angle_gamma   90.00
#
_symmetry.space_group_name_H-M   'P 1'
#
loop_
_entity.id
_entity.type
_entity.pdbx_description
1 polymer ?
#
loop_
_entity_poly.entity_id
_entity_poly.type
_entity_poly.pdbx_seq_one_letter_code
_entity_poly.pdbx_strand_id
1 'polypeptide(L)'
;MGATDCGHYRLGLGVYALGRLSRAEADDLGAHLRGCAPCRAELDELRGVADLLARTAPAWPPAWQGAGHRTRTGASRVGLSGACACGARGPGRSR
;
A
#
# COMPACT_ATOMS: atom_id res chain seq x y z
N MET A 1 -2.64 -4.05 -33.61
CA MET A 1 -2.96 -4.97 -32.50
C MET A 1 -2.74 -4.20 -31.20
N GLY A 2 -3.69 -3.74 -30.41
CA GLY A 2 -5.15 -3.61 -30.40
C GLY A 2 -5.42 -2.86 -29.10
N ALA A 3 -6.28 -1.85 -29.07
CA ALA A 3 -6.46 -0.96 -27.91
C ALA A 3 -6.80 -1.72 -26.59
N THR A 4 -7.27 -2.96 -26.70
CA THR A 4 -7.57 -3.88 -25.59
C THR A 4 -6.34 -4.50 -24.91
N ASP A 5 -5.22 -4.69 -25.62
CA ASP A 5 -3.97 -5.27 -25.04
C ASP A 5 -3.18 -4.21 -24.26
N CYS A 6 -3.13 -2.98 -24.78
CA CYS A 6 -2.45 -1.87 -24.12
C CYS A 6 -3.10 -1.50 -22.78
N GLY A 7 -4.43 -1.62 -22.67
CA GLY A 7 -5.16 -1.29 -21.43
C GLY A 7 -4.72 -2.14 -20.24
N HIS A 8 -4.49 -3.44 -20.46
CA HIS A 8 -3.99 -4.35 -19.42
C HIS A 8 -2.58 -3.94 -18.94
N TYR A 9 -1.68 -3.65 -19.88
CA TYR A 9 -0.29 -3.30 -19.57
C TYR A 9 -0.13 -1.89 -18.97
N ARG A 10 -0.95 -0.91 -19.38
CA ARG A 10 -0.91 0.45 -18.82
C ARG A 10 -1.11 0.49 -17.31
N LEU A 11 -2.04 -0.32 -16.81
CA LEU A 11 -2.28 -0.44 -15.36
C LEU A 11 -1.02 -0.89 -14.61
N GLY A 12 -0.16 -1.69 -15.25
CA GLY A 12 1.09 -2.19 -14.66
C GLY A 12 2.30 -1.24 -14.78
N LEU A 13 2.25 -0.19 -15.61
CA LEU A 13 3.43 0.64 -15.92
C LEU A 13 4.00 1.34 -14.68
N GLY A 14 3.14 1.85 -13.79
CA GLY A 14 3.60 2.50 -12.56
C GLY A 14 4.30 1.53 -11.61
N VAL A 15 3.75 0.32 -11.45
CA VAL A 15 4.32 -0.73 -10.59
C VAL A 15 5.63 -1.27 -11.18
N TYR A 16 5.70 -1.38 -12.51
CA TYR A 16 6.91 -1.70 -13.26
C TYR A 16 8.00 -0.64 -13.07
N ALA A 17 7.66 0.65 -13.17
CA ALA A 17 8.60 1.75 -12.93
C ALA A 17 9.16 1.75 -11.49
N LEU A 18 8.35 1.36 -10.51
CA LEU A 18 8.77 1.20 -9.12
C LEU A 18 9.54 -0.11 -8.84
N GLY A 19 9.67 -1.00 -9.82
CA GLY A 19 10.35 -2.30 -9.68
C GLY A 19 9.63 -3.27 -8.75
N ARG A 20 8.30 -3.21 -8.69
CA ARG A 20 7.47 -3.98 -7.73
C ARG A 20 6.62 -5.09 -8.34
N LEU A 21 6.69 -5.27 -9.66
CA LEU A 21 6.04 -6.42 -10.31
C LEU A 21 6.77 -7.72 -9.99
N SER A 22 6.05 -8.83 -10.00
CA SER A 22 6.69 -10.15 -10.01
C SER A 22 7.53 -10.30 -11.28
N ARG A 23 8.49 -11.23 -11.26
CA ARG A 23 9.36 -11.48 -12.41
C ARG A 23 8.56 -11.86 -13.68
N ALA A 24 7.52 -12.67 -13.53
CA ALA A 24 6.67 -13.08 -14.64
C ALA A 24 5.93 -11.89 -15.26
N GLU A 25 5.29 -11.06 -14.43
CA GLU A 25 4.58 -9.86 -14.90
C GLU A 25 5.53 -8.84 -15.55
N ALA A 26 6.74 -8.69 -15.02
CA ALA A 26 7.76 -7.82 -15.59
C ALA A 26 8.26 -8.34 -16.96
N ASP A 27 8.45 -9.64 -17.10
CA ASP A 27 8.86 -10.28 -18.35
C ASP A 27 7.76 -10.11 -19.44
N ASP A 28 6.50 -10.33 -19.08
CA ASP A 28 5.33 -10.17 -19.96
C ASP A 28 5.16 -8.72 -20.42
N LEU A 29 5.19 -7.77 -19.47
CA LEU A 29 5.11 -6.34 -19.78
C LEU A 29 6.33 -5.89 -20.61
N GLY A 30 7.52 -6.39 -20.28
CA GLY A 30 8.73 -6.17 -21.07
C GLY A 30 8.60 -6.65 -22.51
N ALA A 31 7.88 -7.75 -22.75
CA ALA A 31 7.57 -8.23 -24.09
C ALA A 31 6.67 -7.28 -24.87
N HIS A 32 5.61 -6.77 -24.24
CA HIS A 32 4.75 -5.75 -24.83
C HIS A 32 5.52 -4.46 -25.15
N LEU A 33 6.36 -3.98 -24.22
CA LEU A 33 7.14 -2.76 -24.39
C LEU A 33 8.13 -2.81 -25.56
N ARG A 34 8.57 -3.99 -26.02
CA ARG A 34 9.38 -4.10 -27.25
C ARG A 34 8.60 -3.67 -28.50
N GLY A 35 7.31 -3.96 -28.56
CA GLY A 35 6.45 -3.66 -29.71
C GLY A 35 5.65 -2.35 -29.61
N CYS A 36 5.46 -1.80 -28.40
CA CYS A 36 4.47 -0.74 -28.18
C CYS A 36 5.11 0.63 -27.87
N ALA A 37 5.17 1.51 -28.87
CA ALA A 37 5.63 2.89 -28.71
C ALA A 37 4.83 3.73 -27.69
N PRO A 38 3.48 3.72 -27.67
CA PRO A 38 2.74 4.57 -26.72
C PRO A 38 2.95 4.16 -25.26
N CYS A 39 3.00 2.87 -24.96
CA CYS A 39 3.26 2.40 -23.59
C CYS A 39 4.71 2.70 -23.14
N ARG A 40 5.68 2.76 -24.05
CA ARG A 40 7.04 3.22 -23.73
C ARG A 40 7.08 4.71 -23.39
N ALA A 41 6.36 5.54 -24.12
CA ALA A 41 6.27 6.97 -23.84
C ALA A 41 5.65 7.23 -22.46
N GLU A 42 4.54 6.54 -22.15
CA GLU A 42 3.89 6.61 -20.84
C GLU A 42 4.82 6.11 -19.71
N LEU A 43 5.60 5.05 -19.95
CA LEU A 43 6.59 4.57 -18.99
C LEU A 43 7.67 5.62 -18.71
N ASP A 44 8.16 6.32 -19.73
CA ASP A 44 9.18 7.36 -19.57
C ASP A 44 8.66 8.55 -18.75
N GLU A 45 7.39 8.94 -18.92
CA GLU A 45 6.74 9.95 -18.07
C GLU A 45 6.69 9.52 -16.59
N LEU A 46 6.36 8.24 -16.34
CA LEU A 46 6.26 7.69 -14.99
C LEU A 46 7.63 7.52 -14.31
N ARG A 47 8.70 7.26 -15.05
CA ARG A 47 10.06 7.08 -14.50
C ARG A 47 10.54 8.31 -13.73
N GLY A 48 10.25 9.51 -14.22
CA GLY A 48 10.61 10.75 -13.52
C GLY A 48 9.97 10.84 -12.12
N VAL A 49 8.71 10.42 -12.00
CA VAL A 49 7.99 10.37 -10.71
C VAL A 49 8.55 9.26 -9.82
N ALA A 50 8.81 8.07 -10.39
CA ALA A 50 9.38 6.95 -9.65
C ALA A 50 10.75 7.29 -9.02
N ASP A 51 11.61 8.01 -9.76
CA ASP A 51 12.91 8.48 -9.28
C ASP A 51 12.79 9.47 -8.12
N LEU A 52 11.79 10.36 -8.15
CA LEU A 52 11.50 11.27 -7.04
C LEU A 52 11.03 10.51 -5.80
N LEU A 53 10.14 9.54 -5.98
CA LEU A 53 9.62 8.69 -4.89
C LEU A 53 10.74 7.87 -4.24
N ALA A 54 11.66 7.32 -5.03
CA ALA A 54 12.80 6.56 -4.52
C ALA A 54 13.72 7.37 -3.58
N ARG A 55 13.74 8.71 -3.72
CA ARG A 55 14.55 9.61 -2.88
C ARG A 55 13.85 10.01 -1.58
N THR A 56 12.54 9.87 -1.51
CA THR A 56 11.71 10.41 -0.41
C THR A 56 11.09 9.33 0.47
N ALA A 57 10.79 8.16 -0.10
CA ALA A 57 10.24 7.06 0.65
C ALA A 57 11.37 6.29 1.37
N PRO A 58 11.25 6.02 2.69
CA PRO A 58 12.09 4.99 3.30
C PRO A 58 11.84 3.66 2.56
N ALA A 59 12.89 2.87 2.33
CA ALA A 59 12.75 1.55 1.73
C ALA A 59 11.69 0.76 2.52
N TRP A 60 10.53 0.54 1.89
CA TRP A 60 9.41 -0.09 2.59
C TRP A 60 9.84 -1.49 3.04
N PRO A 61 9.83 -1.79 4.35
CA PRO A 61 10.20 -3.12 4.82
C PRO A 61 9.22 -4.15 4.23
N PRO A 62 9.64 -5.40 3.97
CA PRO A 62 8.75 -6.42 3.43
C PRO A 62 7.48 -6.58 4.28
N ALA A 63 6.37 -6.94 3.62
CA ALA A 63 5.02 -6.96 4.21
C ALA A 63 4.85 -7.83 5.48
N TRP A 64 5.78 -8.74 5.75
CA TRP A 64 5.78 -9.56 6.97
C TRP A 64 6.45 -8.87 8.17
N GLN A 65 7.14 -7.76 7.95
CA GLN A 65 7.56 -6.83 8.99
C GLN A 65 6.43 -5.84 9.25
N GLY A 66 5.35 -6.34 9.86
CA GLY A 66 4.42 -5.46 10.54
C GLY A 66 5.19 -4.62 11.57
N ALA A 67 4.77 -3.37 11.78
CA ALA A 67 5.19 -2.60 12.94
C ALA A 67 4.76 -3.41 14.17
N GLY A 68 5.68 -4.21 14.73
CA GLY A 68 5.34 -5.26 15.69
C GLY A 68 4.31 -4.74 16.68
N HIS A 69 3.18 -5.45 16.81
CA HIS A 69 2.20 -5.18 17.84
C HIS A 69 2.95 -5.31 19.16
N ARG A 70 3.50 -4.20 19.67
CA ARG A 70 4.13 -4.17 20.98
C ARG A 70 3.02 -4.62 21.91
N THR A 71 3.11 -5.86 22.39
CA THR A 71 2.26 -6.34 23.46
C THR A 71 2.36 -5.29 24.53
N ARG A 72 1.26 -4.59 24.78
CA ARG A 72 1.15 -3.62 25.86
C ARG A 72 1.22 -4.43 27.15
N THR A 73 2.41 -4.86 27.54
CA THR A 73 2.70 -5.45 28.84
C THR A 73 2.69 -4.31 29.84
N GLY A 74 1.48 -3.92 30.24
CA GLY A 74 1.26 -2.73 31.05
C GLY A 74 -0.16 -2.68 31.56
N ALA A 75 -0.56 -3.72 32.31
CA ALA A 75 -1.46 -3.67 33.47
C ALA A 75 -1.68 -5.12 33.96
N SER A 76 -0.87 -5.58 34.92
CA SER A 76 -1.33 -6.65 35.81
C SER A 76 -2.58 -6.11 36.52
N ARG A 77 -3.75 -6.71 36.26
CA ARG A 77 -4.94 -6.50 37.07
C ARG A 77 -4.69 -7.14 38.44
N VAL A 78 -4.03 -6.41 39.34
CA VAL A 78 -4.29 -6.61 40.77
C VAL A 78 -5.75 -6.24 40.99
N GLY A 79 -6.58 -7.26 41.22
CA GLY A 79 -7.88 -7.20 41.88
C GLY A 79 -8.90 -6.20 41.33
N LEU A 80 -9.71 -6.62 40.36
CA LEU A 80 -11.03 -6.02 40.14
C LEU A 80 -12.10 -7.02 40.59
N SER A 81 -12.29 -7.12 41.91
CA SER A 81 -13.59 -7.56 42.45
C SER A 81 -14.53 -6.36 42.36
N GLY A 82 -15.19 -6.20 41.23
CA GLY A 82 -16.14 -5.12 41.03
C GLY A 82 -17.23 -5.57 40.08
N ALA A 83 -18.40 -5.87 40.64
CA ALA A 83 -19.60 -6.22 39.89
C ALA A 83 -19.91 -5.19 38.80
N CYS A 84 -20.40 -5.65 37.64
CA CYS A 84 -20.85 -4.79 36.56
C CYS A 84 -22.01 -3.90 37.04
N ALA A 85 -21.75 -2.62 37.27
CA ALA A 85 -22.81 -1.63 37.46
C ALA A 85 -23.18 -1.02 36.11
N CYS A 86 -24.19 -1.60 35.44
CA CYS A 86 -24.91 -0.93 34.37
C CYS A 86 -25.72 0.22 34.98
N GLY A 87 -25.29 1.47 34.84
CA GLY A 87 -26.12 2.61 35.25
C GLY A 87 -25.38 3.92 35.42
N ALA A 88 -25.17 4.66 34.34
CA ALA A 88 -24.98 6.11 34.41
C ALA A 88 -25.83 6.77 33.33
N ARG A 89 -27.09 7.02 33.69
CA ARG A 89 -27.99 7.95 32.99
C ARG A 89 -27.41 9.35 33.24
N GLY A 90 -26.81 9.96 32.22
CA GLY A 90 -26.21 11.29 32.33
C GLY A 90 -27.25 12.35 32.72
N PRO A 91 -26.89 13.36 33.53
CA PRO A 91 -27.82 14.43 33.87
C PRO A 91 -28.01 15.36 32.66
N GLY A 92 -29.27 15.54 32.27
CA GLY A 92 -29.69 16.47 31.23
C GLY A 92 -29.34 17.91 31.59
N ARG A 93 -28.86 18.65 30.59
CA ARG A 93 -28.49 20.06 30.69
C ARG A 93 -29.70 20.92 30.32
N SER A 94 -30.27 21.63 31.28
CA SER A 94 -31.20 22.74 31.02
C SER A 94 -30.94 23.87 32.03
N ARG A 95 -30.42 24.98 31.47
CA ARG A 95 -30.14 26.34 31.97
C ARG A 95 -29.94 26.57 33.46
#